data_AF-A0A519QIV4-F1
#
_entry.id   AF-A0A519QIV4-F1
#
_cell.length_a   1.000
_cell.length_b   1.000
_cell.length_c   1.000
_cell.angle_alpha   90.00
_cell.angle_beta   90.00
_cell.angle_gamma   90.00
#
_symmetry.space_group_name_H-M   'P 1'
#
loop_
_entity.id
_entity.type
_entity.pdbx_description
1 polymer ?
#
loop_
_entity_poly.entity_id
_entity_poly.type
_entity_poly.pdbx_seq_one_letter_code
_entity_poly.pdbx_strand_id
1 'polypeptide(L)'
;VKFIPVGKTTTVNIDSDWESPSFEGSFAANTDSKTINKQGFHADWKVLHINRPFAQEHLEKMPNLNEFLFGVKLIETVDEYQQNERASKYGFLVIGLTFLIFFLIQSISKISIHIFQYSMIGLTLIMFYTLLISITEHSSFTLAYFIAAISVIVMIVLYSFSILKIKKFPLFIGASLTALYTFIFVIIQLENYALLVGSIGLFLILGAVMYFSRKIDWKNN
;
A
#
# COMPACT_ATOMS: atom_id res chain seq x y z
N VAL A 1 24.60 -4.79 -2.71
CA VAL A 1 26.05 -4.98 -2.44
C VAL A 1 26.67 -5.75 -3.60
N LYS A 2 27.80 -5.27 -4.15
CA LYS A 2 28.48 -5.90 -5.30
C LYS A 2 29.97 -6.05 -5.04
N PHE A 3 30.56 -7.11 -5.59
CA PHE A 3 31.97 -7.49 -5.45
C PHE A 3 32.58 -7.79 -6.82
N ILE A 4 33.89 -7.54 -6.96
CA ILE A 4 34.68 -7.96 -8.12
C ILE A 4 35.71 -8.98 -7.64
N PRO A 5 35.77 -10.20 -8.21
CA PRO A 5 36.64 -11.27 -7.69
C PRO A 5 38.07 -11.10 -8.21
N VAL A 6 38.85 -10.15 -7.68
CA VAL A 6 40.23 -9.88 -8.15
C VAL A 6 41.28 -10.87 -7.64
N GLY A 7 40.99 -11.61 -6.56
CA GLY A 7 41.92 -12.58 -5.97
C GLY A 7 42.03 -13.89 -6.74
N LYS A 8 43.08 -14.68 -6.45
CA LYS A 8 43.23 -16.05 -6.97
C LYS A 8 42.09 -16.97 -6.51
N THR A 9 41.54 -16.70 -5.34
CA THR A 9 40.28 -17.26 -4.84
C THR A 9 39.57 -16.16 -4.06
N THR A 10 38.34 -15.88 -4.43
CA THR A 10 37.48 -14.92 -3.74
C THR A 10 36.33 -15.68 -3.11
N THR A 11 36.30 -15.67 -1.78
CA THR A 11 35.18 -16.20 -1.00
C THR A 11 34.42 -15.03 -0.42
N VAL A 12 33.11 -14.99 -0.63
CA VAL A 12 32.21 -13.96 -0.08
C VAL A 12 31.09 -14.69 0.63
N ASN A 13 30.81 -14.27 1.86
CA ASN A 13 29.70 -14.75 2.67
C ASN A 13 28.85 -13.53 3.07
N ILE A 14 27.54 -13.63 2.88
CA ILE A 14 26.59 -12.56 3.21
C ILE A 14 25.47 -13.17 4.05
N ASP A 15 25.37 -12.64 5.27
CA ASP A 15 24.22 -12.78 6.16
C ASP A 15 23.47 -11.45 6.19
N SER A 16 22.16 -11.49 6.00
CA SER A 16 21.29 -10.33 6.14
C SER A 16 19.90 -10.77 6.59
N ASP A 17 19.26 -9.91 7.38
CA ASP A 17 17.89 -10.00 7.84
C ASP A 17 16.84 -9.64 6.76
N TRP A 18 17.26 -9.38 5.53
CA TRP A 18 16.38 -8.94 4.45
C TRP A 18 15.62 -10.10 3.77
N GLU A 19 14.30 -10.00 3.66
CA GLU A 19 13.46 -11.11 3.18
C GLU A 19 13.54 -11.36 1.66
N SER A 20 13.85 -10.32 0.87
CA SER A 20 13.76 -10.37 -0.60
C SER A 20 15.10 -10.05 -1.29
N PRO A 21 16.07 -10.99 -1.29
CA PRO A 21 17.31 -10.84 -2.03
C PRO A 21 17.12 -11.19 -3.52
N SER A 22 17.73 -10.38 -4.39
CA SER A 22 17.96 -10.72 -5.79
C SER A 22 19.44 -10.91 -6.04
N PHE A 23 19.80 -12.11 -6.49
CA PHE A 23 21.17 -12.47 -6.82
C PHE A 23 21.47 -12.00 -8.24
N GLU A 24 22.50 -11.16 -8.39
CA GLU A 24 22.82 -10.53 -9.67
C GLU A 24 24.31 -10.58 -10.00
N GLY A 25 24.62 -10.47 -11.29
CA GLY A 25 25.97 -10.44 -11.82
C GLY A 25 26.45 -11.78 -12.39
N SER A 26 27.75 -11.88 -12.62
CA SER A 26 28.34 -12.91 -13.49
C SER A 26 28.68 -14.22 -12.79
N PHE A 27 28.50 -14.29 -11.46
CA PHE A 27 28.77 -15.48 -10.65
C PHE A 27 27.57 -15.80 -9.76
N ALA A 28 27.05 -17.02 -9.89
CA ALA A 28 25.95 -17.51 -9.08
C ALA A 28 26.40 -17.78 -7.64
N ALA A 29 25.49 -17.55 -6.68
CA ALA A 29 25.69 -18.00 -5.30
C ALA A 29 25.66 -19.53 -5.23
N ASN A 30 26.38 -20.10 -4.26
CA ASN A 30 26.37 -21.52 -3.98
C ASN A 30 24.96 -21.97 -3.61
N THR A 31 24.43 -22.96 -4.32
CA THR A 31 23.03 -23.40 -4.15
C THR A 31 22.86 -24.23 -2.88
N ASP A 32 23.91 -24.92 -2.42
CA ASP A 32 23.82 -25.84 -1.28
C ASP A 32 23.74 -25.11 0.08
N SER A 33 24.38 -23.95 0.19
CA SER A 33 24.40 -23.13 1.41
C SER A 33 23.46 -21.93 1.36
N LYS A 34 22.87 -21.64 0.21
CA LYS A 34 21.92 -20.54 0.04
C LYS A 34 20.61 -20.84 0.76
N THR A 35 20.25 -19.97 1.70
CA THR A 35 18.96 -20.01 2.39
C THR A 35 18.24 -18.68 2.23
N ILE A 36 16.96 -18.71 1.88
CA ILE A 36 16.08 -17.53 1.84
C ILE A 36 14.85 -17.87 2.69
N ASN A 37 14.58 -17.07 3.71
CA ASN A 37 13.41 -17.22 4.57
C ASN A 37 12.84 -15.83 4.95
N LYS A 38 11.76 -15.83 5.73
CA LYS A 38 11.13 -14.60 6.22
C LYS A 38 11.96 -13.88 7.30
N GLN A 39 13.06 -14.47 7.76
CA GLN A 39 13.96 -13.88 8.74
C GLN A 39 15.21 -13.30 8.08
N GLY A 40 15.36 -13.46 6.76
CA GLY A 40 16.52 -13.00 6.02
C GLY A 40 17.02 -13.98 4.97
N PHE A 41 18.28 -13.80 4.58
CA PHE A 41 18.97 -14.69 3.67
C PHE A 41 20.44 -14.91 4.06
N HIS A 42 20.92 -16.09 3.67
CA HIS A 42 22.33 -16.45 3.66
C HIS A 42 22.76 -16.74 2.24
N ALA A 43 23.94 -16.25 1.86
CA ALA A 43 24.50 -16.56 0.56
C ALA A 43 26.02 -16.60 0.56
N ASP A 44 26.54 -17.64 -0.10
CA ASP A 44 27.97 -17.84 -0.31
C ASP A 44 28.34 -17.73 -1.77
N TRP A 45 29.52 -17.18 -2.03
CA TRP A 45 30.20 -17.28 -3.31
C TRP A 45 31.62 -17.77 -3.09
N LYS A 46 32.07 -18.63 -4.00
CA LYS A 46 33.46 -19.03 -4.11
C LYS A 46 33.88 -18.96 -5.58
N VAL A 47 34.58 -17.89 -5.93
CA VAL A 47 35.09 -17.67 -7.29
C VAL A 47 36.58 -18.02 -7.32
N LEU A 48 36.92 -19.07 -8.05
CA LEU A 48 38.32 -19.46 -8.28
C LEU A 48 38.89 -18.71 -9.47
N HIS A 49 40.22 -18.58 -9.54
CA HIS A 49 40.86 -17.89 -10.66
C HIS A 49 40.49 -18.48 -12.03
N ILE A 50 40.21 -19.78 -12.11
CA ILE A 50 39.88 -20.50 -13.35
C ILE A 50 38.48 -20.14 -13.89
N ASN A 51 37.59 -19.67 -13.02
CA ASN A 51 36.24 -19.28 -13.38
C ASN A 51 36.17 -17.84 -13.92
N ARG A 52 37.27 -17.09 -13.89
CA ARG A 52 37.32 -15.67 -14.29
C ARG A 52 37.95 -15.54 -15.68
N PRO A 53 37.31 -14.84 -16.62
CA PRO A 53 37.88 -14.64 -17.95
C PRO A 53 38.76 -13.37 -18.00
N PHE A 54 39.62 -13.15 -17.00
CA PHE A 54 40.59 -12.04 -16.99
C PHE A 54 41.90 -12.41 -16.26
N ALA A 55 43.01 -11.76 -16.66
CA ALA A 55 44.35 -12.05 -16.15
C ALA A 55 44.55 -11.57 -14.70
N GLN A 56 45.44 -12.25 -13.97
CA GLN A 56 45.78 -11.86 -12.59
C GLN A 56 46.69 -10.62 -12.53
N GLU A 57 47.50 -10.43 -13.57
CA GLU A 57 48.51 -9.37 -13.67
C GLU A 57 48.27 -8.56 -14.93
N HIS A 58 48.41 -7.24 -14.81
CA HIS A 58 48.29 -6.29 -15.92
C HIS A 58 49.48 -5.34 -15.84
N LEU A 59 50.26 -5.25 -16.92
CA LEU A 59 51.50 -4.46 -16.97
C LEU A 59 51.27 -2.96 -17.12
N GLU A 60 50.13 -2.56 -17.69
CA GLU A 60 49.85 -1.15 -18.03
C GLU A 60 48.67 -0.60 -17.23
N LYS A 61 47.45 -0.85 -17.71
CA LYS A 61 46.22 -0.32 -17.10
C LYS A 61 45.29 -1.48 -16.75
N MET A 62 44.70 -1.41 -15.55
CA MET A 62 43.64 -2.35 -15.16
C MET A 62 42.45 -2.23 -16.13
N PRO A 63 41.98 -3.34 -16.72
CA PRO A 63 40.79 -3.34 -17.54
C PRO A 63 39.55 -3.01 -16.70
N ASN A 64 38.47 -2.62 -17.36
CA ASN A 64 37.19 -2.44 -16.69
C ASN A 64 36.63 -3.82 -16.29
N LEU A 65 36.59 -4.10 -15.00
CA LEU A 65 36.14 -5.39 -14.46
C LEU A 65 34.66 -5.38 -14.04
N ASN A 66 33.90 -4.33 -14.37
CA ASN A 66 32.49 -4.21 -13.96
C ASN A 66 31.61 -5.32 -14.54
N GLU A 67 31.97 -5.89 -15.69
CA GLU A 67 31.28 -7.04 -16.29
C GLU A 67 31.42 -8.32 -15.46
N PHE A 68 32.34 -8.35 -14.49
CA PHE A 68 32.55 -9.48 -13.57
C PHE A 68 32.03 -9.22 -12.16
N LEU A 69 31.23 -8.15 -11.98
CA LEU A 69 30.54 -7.89 -10.73
C LEU A 69 29.59 -9.04 -10.41
N PHE A 70 29.51 -9.40 -9.13
CA PHE A 70 28.50 -10.29 -8.59
C PHE A 70 28.07 -9.81 -7.20
N GLY A 71 26.89 -10.23 -6.76
CA GLY A 71 26.45 -9.98 -5.40
C GLY A 71 24.93 -10.04 -5.26
N VAL A 72 24.42 -9.22 -4.35
CA VAL A 72 23.00 -9.19 -3.99
C VAL A 72 22.46 -7.78 -4.11
N LYS A 73 21.33 -7.67 -4.79
CA LYS A 73 20.43 -6.53 -4.74
C LYS A 73 19.34 -6.81 -3.72
N LEU A 74 19.24 -5.94 -2.72
CA LEU A 74 18.15 -5.98 -1.75
C LEU A 74 16.95 -5.32 -2.40
N ILE A 75 15.89 -6.08 -2.67
CA ILE A 75 14.65 -5.53 -3.22
C ILE A 75 13.78 -5.15 -2.03
N GLU A 76 13.40 -3.88 -1.91
CA GLU A 76 12.32 -3.47 -1.01
C GLU A 76 11.07 -4.29 -1.28
N THR A 77 10.28 -4.56 -0.25
CA THR A 77 8.96 -5.19 -0.39
C THR A 77 8.06 -4.20 -1.11
N VAL A 78 8.23 -4.14 -2.43
CA VAL A 78 7.57 -3.24 -3.38
C VAL A 78 6.05 -3.23 -3.14
N ASP A 79 5.50 -4.35 -2.68
CA ASP A 79 4.08 -4.55 -2.51
C ASP A 79 3.46 -3.59 -1.47
N GLU A 80 4.02 -3.43 -0.28
CA GLU A 80 3.40 -2.62 0.78
C GLU A 80 3.46 -1.12 0.48
N TYR A 81 4.60 -0.64 -0.04
CA TYR A 81 4.74 0.75 -0.44
C TYR A 81 3.83 1.09 -1.63
N GLN A 82 3.76 0.20 -2.64
CA GLN A 82 2.82 0.38 -3.76
C GLN A 82 1.37 0.35 -3.31
N GLN A 83 1.00 -0.53 -2.37
CA GLN A 83 -0.34 -0.61 -1.82
C GLN A 83 -0.71 0.68 -1.07
N ASN A 84 0.22 1.25 -0.29
CA ASN A 84 0.06 2.55 0.36
C ASN A 84 -0.11 3.70 -0.64
N GLU A 85 0.70 3.71 -1.71
CA GLU A 85 0.58 4.72 -2.77
C GLU A 85 -0.79 4.62 -3.47
N ARG A 86 -1.25 3.39 -3.78
CA ARG A 86 -2.58 3.13 -4.34
C ARG A 86 -3.68 3.58 -3.37
N ALA A 87 -3.57 3.25 -2.08
CA ALA A 87 -4.52 3.67 -1.07
C ALA A 87 -4.69 5.19 -1.02
N SER A 88 -3.57 5.93 -1.03
CA SER A 88 -3.57 7.40 -1.06
C SER A 88 -4.23 7.96 -2.32
N LYS A 89 -3.92 7.40 -3.50
CA LYS A 89 -4.56 7.80 -4.78
C LYS A 89 -6.07 7.60 -4.76
N TYR A 90 -6.55 6.48 -4.21
CA TYR A 90 -7.98 6.23 -4.06
C TYR A 90 -8.63 7.09 -2.95
N GLY A 91 -7.83 7.81 -2.16
CA GLY A 91 -8.34 8.54 -1.01
C GLY A 91 -9.25 9.72 -1.34
N PHE A 92 -9.05 10.35 -2.50
CA PHE A 92 -9.97 11.39 -2.99
C PHE A 92 -11.39 10.86 -3.17
N LEU A 93 -11.54 9.63 -3.66
CA LEU A 93 -12.84 8.98 -3.84
C LEU A 93 -13.50 8.71 -2.50
N VAL A 94 -12.75 8.22 -1.50
CA VAL A 94 -13.24 7.99 -0.14
C VAL A 94 -13.75 9.28 0.49
N ILE A 95 -12.98 10.36 0.39
CA ILE A 95 -13.34 11.65 0.96
C ILE A 95 -14.58 12.22 0.28
N GLY A 96 -14.59 12.24 -1.06
CA GLY A 96 -15.70 12.77 -1.85
C GLY A 96 -17.01 12.03 -1.62
N LEU A 97 -16.99 10.70 -1.63
CA LEU A 97 -18.19 9.89 -1.39
C LEU A 97 -18.68 9.98 0.05
N THR A 98 -17.76 10.08 1.03
CA THR A 98 -18.16 10.27 2.42
C THR A 98 -18.89 11.59 2.60
N PHE A 99 -18.34 12.70 2.08
CA PHE A 99 -19.01 13.99 2.14
C PHE A 99 -20.35 13.99 1.39
N LEU A 100 -20.43 13.30 0.25
CA LEU A 100 -21.68 13.12 -0.46
C LEU A 100 -22.74 12.37 0.37
N ILE A 101 -22.36 11.31 1.09
CA ILE A 101 -23.26 10.59 2.00
C ILE A 101 -23.78 11.54 3.10
N PHE A 102 -22.89 12.29 3.74
CA PHE A 102 -23.29 13.28 4.76
C PHE A 102 -24.22 14.35 4.17
N PHE A 103 -23.93 14.84 2.96
CA PHE A 103 -24.76 15.81 2.26
C PHE A 103 -26.16 15.25 1.95
N LEU A 104 -26.26 14.04 1.38
CA LEU A 104 -27.56 13.42 1.09
C LEU A 104 -28.37 13.20 2.39
N ILE A 105 -27.72 12.76 3.46
CA ILE A 105 -28.37 12.60 4.77
C ILE A 105 -28.80 13.96 5.32
N GLN A 106 -27.99 15.00 5.20
CA GLN A 106 -28.34 16.36 5.61
C GLN A 106 -29.60 16.84 4.88
N SER A 107 -29.65 16.68 3.56
CA SER A 107 -30.81 17.05 2.73
C SER A 107 -32.07 16.26 3.08
N ILE A 108 -31.96 14.96 3.34
CA ILE A 108 -33.11 14.10 3.68
C ILE A 108 -33.59 14.34 5.13
N SER A 109 -32.66 14.52 6.07
CA SER A 109 -32.94 14.65 7.51
C SER A 109 -33.36 16.07 7.93
N LYS A 110 -33.19 17.06 7.05
CA LYS A 110 -33.46 18.50 7.31
C LYS A 110 -32.72 19.02 8.55
N ILE A 111 -31.58 18.42 8.89
CA ILE A 111 -30.69 18.88 9.96
C ILE A 111 -29.60 19.74 9.32
N SER A 112 -29.27 20.89 9.91
CA SER A 112 -28.13 21.70 9.46
C SER A 112 -26.85 21.23 10.15
N ILE A 113 -25.92 20.66 9.38
CA ILE A 113 -24.58 20.28 9.85
C ILE A 113 -23.67 21.50 9.69
N HIS A 114 -23.00 21.92 10.76
CA HIS A 114 -22.12 23.08 10.74
C HIS A 114 -20.84 22.79 9.96
N ILE A 115 -20.24 23.80 9.31
CA ILE A 115 -19.00 23.64 8.52
C ILE A 115 -17.86 23.02 9.35
N PHE A 116 -17.77 23.38 10.63
CA PHE A 116 -16.81 22.81 11.57
C PHE A 116 -16.94 21.27 11.68
N GLN A 117 -18.16 20.73 11.64
CA GLN A 117 -18.40 19.29 11.73
C GLN A 117 -17.95 18.58 10.45
N TYR A 118 -18.15 19.19 9.28
CA TYR A 118 -17.58 18.71 8.02
C TYR A 118 -16.06 18.69 8.05
N SER A 119 -15.41 19.73 8.59
CA SER A 119 -13.97 19.75 8.76
C SER A 119 -13.46 18.62 9.67
N MET A 120 -14.16 18.35 10.79
CA MET A 120 -13.79 17.25 11.70
C MET A 120 -13.92 15.88 11.03
N ILE A 121 -14.96 15.66 10.21
CA ILE A 121 -15.11 14.46 9.40
C ILE A 121 -13.95 14.35 8.39
N GLY A 122 -13.62 15.46 7.70
CA GLY A 122 -12.49 15.51 6.77
C GLY A 122 -11.15 15.16 7.42
N LEU A 123 -10.86 15.74 8.59
CA LEU A 123 -9.66 15.43 9.36
C LEU A 123 -9.61 13.94 9.76
N THR A 124 -10.74 13.40 10.19
CA THR A 124 -10.84 11.97 10.54
C THR A 124 -10.56 11.07 9.33
N LEU A 125 -11.01 11.46 8.13
CA LEU A 125 -10.72 10.73 6.89
C LEU A 125 -9.25 10.84 6.48
N ILE A 126 -8.59 11.96 6.73
CA ILE A 126 -7.14 12.11 6.48
C ILE A 126 -6.33 11.25 7.45
N MET A 127 -6.76 11.16 8.72
CA MET A 127 -6.12 10.32 9.73
C MET A 127 -6.04 8.85 9.34
N PHE A 128 -6.98 8.34 8.52
CA PHE A 128 -6.89 6.99 7.97
C PHE A 128 -5.53 6.74 7.27
N TYR A 129 -5.06 7.65 6.42
CA TYR A 129 -3.80 7.47 5.68
C TYR A 129 -2.58 7.59 6.58
N THR A 130 -2.63 8.48 7.56
CA THR A 130 -1.56 8.61 8.55
C THR A 130 -1.43 7.34 9.39
N LEU A 131 -2.56 6.81 9.87
CA LEU A 131 -2.62 5.55 10.61
C LEU A 131 -2.16 4.37 9.75
N LEU A 132 -2.64 4.28 8.50
CA LEU A 132 -2.28 3.23 7.56
C LEU A 132 -0.76 3.17 7.38
N ILE A 133 -0.14 4.28 6.95
CA ILE A 133 1.30 4.34 6.68
C ILE A 133 2.10 4.01 7.94
N SER A 134 1.77 4.63 9.07
CA SER A 134 2.49 4.42 10.33
C SER A 134 2.40 2.98 10.84
N ILE A 135 1.26 2.30 10.67
CA ILE A 135 1.12 0.91 11.10
C ILE A 135 1.80 -0.03 10.10
N THR A 136 1.77 0.27 8.79
CA THR A 136 2.49 -0.54 7.78
C THR A 136 4.00 -0.52 7.95
N GLU A 137 4.57 0.52 8.56
CA GLU A 137 6.00 0.56 8.84
C GLU A 137 6.46 -0.54 9.82
N HIS A 138 5.52 -1.04 10.63
CA HIS A 138 5.79 -2.05 11.66
C HIS A 138 4.95 -3.33 11.49
N SER A 139 4.18 -3.45 10.42
CA SER A 139 3.21 -4.54 10.22
C SER A 139 2.80 -4.67 8.76
N SER A 140 2.12 -5.75 8.41
CA SER A 140 1.61 -5.94 7.04
C SER A 140 0.53 -4.92 6.65
N PHE A 141 0.46 -4.59 5.36
CA PHE A 141 -0.59 -3.74 4.79
C PHE A 141 -2.01 -4.17 5.16
N THR A 142 -2.30 -5.47 5.09
CA THR A 142 -3.64 -5.98 5.38
C THR A 142 -4.07 -5.67 6.83
N LEU A 143 -3.19 -5.92 7.80
CA LEU A 143 -3.48 -5.64 9.21
C LEU A 143 -3.60 -4.13 9.46
N ALA A 144 -2.67 -3.33 8.92
CA ALA A 144 -2.72 -1.88 9.03
C ALA A 144 -4.01 -1.30 8.46
N TYR A 145 -4.44 -1.80 7.30
CA TYR A 145 -5.67 -1.39 6.64
C TYR A 145 -6.90 -1.62 7.51
N PHE A 146 -7.06 -2.83 8.06
CA PHE A 146 -8.22 -3.14 8.90
C PHE A 146 -8.22 -2.30 10.18
N ILE A 147 -7.08 -2.15 10.86
CA ILE A 147 -6.99 -1.36 12.08
C ILE A 147 -7.33 0.12 11.80
N ALA A 148 -6.75 0.70 10.75
CA ALA A 148 -7.00 2.09 10.37
C ALA A 148 -8.47 2.29 9.93
N ALA A 149 -9.00 1.41 9.08
CA ALA A 149 -10.36 1.50 8.56
C ALA A 149 -11.39 1.38 9.69
N ILE A 150 -11.26 0.37 10.56
CA ILE A 150 -12.17 0.18 11.69
C ILE A 150 -12.13 1.40 12.62
N SER A 151 -10.93 1.90 12.94
CA SER A 151 -10.77 3.07 13.82
C SER A 151 -11.49 4.30 13.25
N VAL A 152 -11.32 4.58 11.96
CA VAL A 152 -11.96 5.71 11.28
C VAL A 152 -13.48 5.52 11.16
N ILE A 153 -13.95 4.33 10.77
CA ILE A 153 -15.38 4.03 10.67
C ILE A 153 -16.06 4.20 12.03
N VAL A 154 -15.49 3.62 13.09
CA VAL A 154 -16.01 3.74 14.45
C VAL A 154 -16.05 5.21 14.88
N MET A 155 -14.98 5.96 14.66
CA MET A 155 -14.93 7.37 15.04
C MET A 155 -15.99 8.21 14.30
N ILE A 156 -16.15 8.02 12.99
CA ILE A 156 -17.17 8.73 12.20
C ILE A 156 -18.58 8.33 12.62
N VAL A 157 -18.85 7.04 12.86
CA VAL A 157 -20.17 6.55 13.28
C VAL A 157 -20.54 7.09 14.66
N LEU A 158 -19.64 7.01 15.64
CA LEU A 158 -19.84 7.56 16.98
C LEU A 158 -20.09 9.08 16.93
N TYR A 159 -19.30 9.81 16.14
CA TYR A 159 -19.50 11.23 15.94
C TYR A 159 -20.86 11.54 15.29
N SER A 160 -21.26 10.73 14.31
CA SER A 160 -22.55 10.86 13.62
C SER A 160 -23.74 10.63 14.55
N PHE A 161 -23.63 9.73 15.54
CA PHE A 161 -24.67 9.54 16.56
C PHE A 161 -24.92 10.80 17.39
N SER A 162 -23.89 11.61 17.62
CA SER A 162 -24.00 12.88 18.36
C SER A 162 -24.61 14.00 17.52
N ILE A 163 -24.42 13.98 16.20
CA ILE A 163 -24.91 15.03 15.29
C ILE A 163 -26.34 14.76 14.82
N LEU A 164 -26.66 13.51 14.51
CA LEU A 164 -27.90 13.14 13.83
C LEU A 164 -28.96 12.67 14.83
N LYS A 165 -30.14 13.31 14.79
CA LYS A 165 -31.26 12.98 15.69
C LYS A 165 -31.81 11.56 15.50
N ILE A 166 -31.76 11.03 14.28
CA ILE A 166 -32.34 9.73 13.93
C ILE A 166 -31.24 8.68 13.84
N LYS A 167 -31.25 7.71 14.76
CA LYS A 167 -30.24 6.63 14.89
C LYS A 167 -30.06 5.76 13.64
N LYS A 168 -31.03 5.74 12.72
CA LYS A 168 -30.92 5.01 11.44
C LYS A 168 -29.85 5.61 10.52
N PHE A 169 -29.61 6.91 10.56
CA PHE A 169 -28.63 7.56 9.67
C PHE A 169 -27.17 7.28 10.05
N PRO A 170 -26.73 7.39 11.32
CA PRO A 170 -25.39 6.96 11.73
C PRO A 170 -25.09 5.50 11.38
N LEU A 171 -26.07 4.60 11.54
CA LEU A 171 -25.90 3.20 11.15
C LEU A 171 -25.73 3.03 9.63
N PHE A 172 -26.52 3.78 8.84
CA PHE A 172 -26.39 3.82 7.39
C PHE A 172 -25.02 4.37 6.95
N ILE A 173 -24.49 5.40 7.64
CA ILE A 173 -23.14 5.91 7.41
C ILE A 173 -22.11 4.81 7.67
N GLY A 174 -22.20 4.12 8.81
CA GLY A 174 -21.29 3.03 9.15
C GLY A 174 -21.31 1.88 8.13
N ALA A 175 -22.51 1.47 7.69
CA ALA A 175 -22.66 0.45 6.65
C ALA A 175 -22.06 0.92 5.31
N SER A 176 -22.32 2.17 4.91
CA SER A 176 -21.82 2.74 3.66
C SER A 176 -20.29 2.87 3.67
N LEU A 177 -19.71 3.34 4.78
CA LEU A 177 -18.25 3.42 4.94
C LEU A 177 -17.62 2.02 4.96
N THR A 178 -18.21 1.07 5.67
CA THR A 178 -17.70 -0.32 5.68
C THR A 178 -17.69 -0.91 4.28
N ALA A 179 -18.77 -0.73 3.51
CA ALA A 179 -18.83 -1.17 2.12
C ALA A 179 -17.77 -0.47 1.25
N LEU A 180 -17.56 0.83 1.45
CA LEU A 180 -16.60 1.62 0.70
C LEU A 180 -15.14 1.23 1.02
N TYR A 181 -14.77 1.12 2.30
CA TYR A 181 -13.43 0.65 2.70
C TYR A 181 -13.20 -0.81 2.24
N THR A 182 -14.21 -1.67 2.33
CA THR A 182 -14.09 -3.04 1.77
C THR A 182 -13.85 -3.03 0.27
N PHE A 183 -14.58 -2.20 -0.47
CA PHE A 183 -14.41 -2.04 -1.92
C PHE A 183 -13.01 -1.55 -2.28
N ILE A 184 -12.49 -0.55 -1.54
CA ILE A 184 -11.15 -0.01 -1.74
C ILE A 184 -10.08 -1.06 -1.44
N PHE A 185 -10.23 -1.83 -0.36
CA PHE A 185 -9.35 -2.95 -0.05
C PHE A 185 -9.27 -3.95 -1.22
N VAL A 186 -10.41 -4.36 -1.77
CA VAL A 186 -10.47 -5.26 -2.92
C VAL A 186 -9.76 -4.66 -4.14
N ILE A 187 -9.97 -3.38 -4.44
CA ILE A 187 -9.28 -2.72 -5.57
C ILE A 187 -7.76 -2.74 -5.38
N ILE A 188 -7.28 -2.41 -4.18
CA ILE A 188 -5.84 -2.34 -3.91
C ILE A 188 -5.19 -3.73 -4.06
N GLN A 189 -5.89 -4.78 -3.63
CA GLN A 189 -5.42 -6.16 -3.73
C GLN A 189 -5.41 -6.69 -5.17
N LEU A 190 -6.17 -6.09 -6.08
CA LEU A 190 -6.22 -6.49 -7.48
C LEU A 190 -5.10 -5.82 -8.27
N GLU A 191 -4.12 -6.61 -8.71
CA GLU A 191 -3.02 -6.09 -9.53
C GLU A 191 -3.47 -5.79 -10.98
N ASN A 192 -4.16 -6.74 -11.63
CA ASN A 192 -4.49 -6.67 -13.06
C ASN A 192 -5.94 -6.24 -13.36
N TYR A 193 -6.84 -6.28 -12.37
CA TYR A 193 -8.28 -6.02 -12.56
C TYR A 193 -8.78 -4.75 -11.85
N ALA A 194 -7.89 -3.95 -11.28
CA ALA A 194 -8.25 -2.75 -10.53
C ALA A 194 -9.13 -1.78 -11.34
N LEU A 195 -8.83 -1.55 -12.62
CA LEU A 195 -9.59 -0.62 -13.47
C LEU A 195 -11.00 -1.14 -13.77
N LEU A 196 -11.15 -2.43 -14.04
CA LEU A 196 -12.44 -3.05 -14.32
C LEU A 196 -13.34 -3.02 -13.07
N VAL A 197 -12.84 -3.50 -11.93
CA VAL A 197 -13.62 -3.52 -10.68
C VAL A 197 -13.90 -2.11 -10.19
N GLY A 198 -12.93 -1.20 -10.32
CA GLY A 198 -13.08 0.22 -9.99
C GLY A 198 -14.19 0.90 -10.79
N SER A 199 -14.20 0.72 -12.11
CA SER A 199 -15.22 1.34 -12.98
C SER A 199 -16.62 0.78 -12.73
N ILE A 200 -16.77 -0.54 -12.56
CA ILE A 200 -18.06 -1.17 -12.22
C ILE A 200 -18.57 -0.67 -10.86
N GLY A 201 -17.71 -0.65 -9.84
CA GLY A 201 -18.11 -0.19 -8.51
C GLY A 201 -18.48 1.29 -8.49
N LEU A 202 -17.70 2.16 -9.17
CA LEU A 202 -18.04 3.58 -9.30
C LEU A 202 -19.37 3.78 -10.04
N PHE A 203 -19.63 2.99 -11.09
CA PHE A 203 -20.89 3.02 -11.81
C PHE A 203 -22.08 2.65 -10.90
N LEU A 204 -21.94 1.60 -10.09
CA LEU A 204 -22.97 1.19 -9.12
C LEU A 204 -23.20 2.26 -8.04
N ILE A 205 -22.12 2.85 -7.52
CA ILE A 205 -22.20 3.95 -6.53
C ILE A 205 -22.92 5.15 -7.14
N LEU A 206 -22.55 5.56 -8.36
CA LEU A 206 -23.20 6.66 -9.05
C LEU A 206 -24.69 6.38 -9.28
N GLY A 207 -25.03 5.16 -9.72
CA GLY A 207 -26.43 4.74 -9.87
C GLY A 207 -27.21 4.81 -8.56
N ALA A 208 -26.62 4.37 -7.45
CA ALA A 208 -27.22 4.48 -6.13
C ALA A 208 -27.44 5.94 -5.71
N VAL A 209 -26.43 6.80 -5.90
CA VAL A 209 -26.52 8.24 -5.63
C VAL A 209 -27.66 8.88 -6.44
N MET A 210 -27.73 8.61 -7.75
CA MET A 210 -28.79 9.13 -8.62
C MET A 210 -30.17 8.67 -8.16
N TYR A 211 -30.31 7.40 -7.75
CA TYR A 211 -31.56 6.86 -7.22
C TYR A 211 -31.99 7.56 -5.91
N PHE A 212 -31.08 7.72 -4.94
CA PHE A 212 -31.40 8.34 -3.66
C PHE A 212 -31.62 9.85 -3.77
N SER A 213 -30.89 10.52 -4.67
CA SER A 213 -31.03 11.95 -4.94
C SER A 213 -32.45 12.34 -5.37
N ARG A 214 -33.20 11.44 -6.02
CA ARG A 214 -34.61 11.65 -6.39
C ARG A 214 -35.54 11.91 -5.20
N LYS A 215 -35.19 11.42 -4.00
CA LYS A 215 -35.99 11.63 -2.78
C LYS A 215 -35.72 12.97 -2.09
N ILE A 216 -34.76 13.74 -2.59
CA ILE A 216 -34.44 15.06 -2.06
C ILE A 216 -35.40 16.08 -2.68
N ASP A 217 -36.06 16.85 -1.84
CA ASP A 217 -36.86 17.99 -2.28
C ASP A 217 -35.93 19.18 -2.53
N TRP A 218 -35.61 19.40 -3.81
CA TRP A 218 -34.75 20.50 -4.25
C TRP A 218 -35.49 21.85 -4.29
N LYS A 219 -36.82 21.84 -4.21
CA LYS A 219 -37.67 23.02 -4.26
C LYS A 219 -38.31 23.27 -2.89
N ASN A 220 -37.50 23.76 -1.95
CA ASN A 220 -37.92 24.70 -0.90
C ASN A 220 -36.72 24.93 0.04
N ASN A 221 -35.93 25.94 -0.30
CA ASN A 221 -35.11 26.70 0.63
C ASN A 221 -35.44 28.18 0.40
#